data_AF-A0A3Q2PJ53-F1
#
_entry.id   AF-A0A3Q2PJ53-F1
#
_cell.length_a   1.000
_cell.length_b   1.000
_cell.length_c   1.000
_cell.angle_alpha   90.00
_cell.angle_beta   90.00
_cell.angle_gamma   90.00
#
_symmetry.space_group_name_H-M   'P 1'
#
loop_
_entity.id
_entity.type
_entity.pdbx_description
1 polymer ?
#
loop_
_entity_poly.entity_id
_entity_poly.type
_entity_poly.pdbx_seq_one_letter_code
_entity_poly.pdbx_strand_id
1 'polypeptide(L)'
;LKLKPTVRRRALGVALPSAPRSPVFLRLLQDCSVSEGQSISLQRFWPTGEPPPLVMWLHNGQEVSESEDFHLLREENRHTLLIQEVFPEDTGTYSCRAWNQYGEDRTQARLTVEGELRSPVDEAAET
;
A
#
# COMPACT_ATOMS: atom_id res chain seq x y z
N LEU A 1 -43.97 -45.56 -19.19
CA LEU A 1 -43.03 -44.43 -19.01
C LEU A 1 -43.51 -43.60 -17.82
N LYS A 2 -42.78 -43.57 -16.69
CA LYS A 2 -43.08 -42.73 -15.52
C LYS A 2 -41.87 -41.83 -15.26
N LEU A 3 -41.97 -40.54 -15.58
CA LEU A 3 -40.94 -39.54 -15.29
C LEU A 3 -41.11 -39.07 -13.83
N LYS A 4 -40.05 -39.16 -13.04
CA LYS A 4 -40.03 -38.71 -11.62
C LYS A 4 -39.88 -37.19 -11.57
N PRO A 5 -40.63 -36.47 -10.71
CA PRO A 5 -40.48 -35.03 -10.60
C PRO A 5 -39.15 -34.71 -9.92
N THR A 6 -38.28 -33.98 -10.62
CA THR A 6 -37.04 -33.45 -10.04
C THR A 6 -37.38 -32.17 -9.31
N VAL A 7 -37.39 -32.22 -7.98
CA VAL A 7 -37.45 -31.01 -7.14
C VAL A 7 -36.15 -30.24 -7.38
N ARG A 8 -36.21 -29.14 -8.12
CA ARG A 8 -35.10 -28.19 -8.20
C ARG A 8 -35.04 -27.45 -6.87
N ARG A 9 -34.13 -27.85 -5.97
CA ARG A 9 -33.77 -27.02 -4.82
C ARG A 9 -33.22 -25.70 -5.34
N ARG A 10 -33.91 -24.59 -5.06
CA ARG A 10 -33.32 -23.26 -5.14
C ARG A 10 -32.21 -23.23 -4.09
N ALA A 11 -30.95 -23.29 -4.52
CA ALA A 11 -29.85 -22.88 -3.67
C ALA A 11 -29.99 -21.36 -3.48
N LEU A 12 -30.39 -20.94 -2.29
CA LEU A 12 -30.13 -19.57 -1.85
C LEU A 12 -28.60 -19.43 -1.88
N GLY A 13 -28.09 -18.49 -2.67
CA GLY A 13 -26.66 -18.23 -2.79
C GLY A 13 -26.09 -17.70 -1.48
N VAL A 14 -25.81 -18.60 -0.55
CA VAL A 14 -25.01 -18.31 0.63
C VAL A 14 -23.57 -18.46 0.18
N ALA A 15 -22.87 -17.34 0.01
CA ALA A 15 -21.42 -17.37 -0.17
C ALA A 15 -20.82 -18.16 1.01
N LEU A 16 -20.11 -19.25 0.72
CA LEU A 16 -19.39 -19.99 1.77
C LEU A 16 -18.41 -19.02 2.43
N PRO A 17 -18.30 -19.00 3.77
CA PRO A 17 -17.27 -18.19 4.43
C PRO A 17 -15.92 -18.61 3.86
N SER A 18 -15.15 -17.62 3.39
CA SER A 18 -13.86 -17.87 2.77
C SER A 18 -12.95 -18.59 3.78
N ALA A 19 -12.18 -19.59 3.35
CA ALA A 19 -11.35 -20.37 4.28
C ALA A 19 -10.33 -19.45 4.99
N PRO A 20 -10.07 -19.67 6.29
CA PRO A 20 -9.08 -18.90 7.02
C PRO A 20 -7.70 -19.01 6.35
N ARG A 21 -7.02 -17.89 6.19
CA ARG A 21 -5.75 -17.83 5.46
C ARG A 21 -4.87 -16.69 5.96
N SER A 22 -3.56 -16.91 5.90
CA SER A 22 -2.56 -15.89 6.22
C SER A 22 -2.58 -14.77 5.18
N PRO A 23 -2.09 -13.57 5.54
CA PRO A 23 -1.95 -12.45 4.62
C PRO A 23 -1.00 -12.81 3.48
N VAL A 24 -1.31 -12.39 2.25
CA VAL A 24 -0.38 -12.50 1.12
C VAL A 24 -0.47 -11.25 0.24
N PHE A 25 0.67 -10.63 -0.02
CA PHE A 25 0.82 -9.52 -0.93
C PHE A 25 0.92 -10.04 -2.37
N LEU A 26 -0.18 -9.90 -3.13
CA LEU A 26 -0.27 -10.36 -4.53
C LEU A 26 0.67 -9.62 -5.51
N ARG A 27 0.97 -8.35 -5.25
CA ARG A 27 2.02 -7.58 -5.92
C ARG A 27 3.15 -7.32 -4.94
N LEU A 28 4.25 -6.72 -5.35
CA LEU A 28 5.24 -6.15 -4.43
C LEU A 28 5.31 -4.64 -4.66
N LEU A 29 5.72 -3.90 -3.65
CA LEU A 29 6.12 -2.50 -3.84
C LEU A 29 7.31 -2.46 -4.82
N GLN A 30 7.39 -1.38 -5.57
CA GLN A 30 8.46 -1.19 -6.55
C GLN A 30 9.25 0.04 -6.19
N ASP A 31 10.57 -0.06 -6.36
CA ASP A 31 11.47 1.07 -6.19
C ASP A 31 11.10 2.17 -7.18
N CYS A 32 11.22 3.42 -6.73
CA CYS A 32 10.87 4.58 -7.54
C CYS A 32 11.80 5.76 -7.23
N SER A 33 12.01 6.59 -8.24
CA SER A 33 12.72 7.86 -8.13
C SER A 33 11.77 9.00 -8.48
N VAL A 34 11.76 10.06 -7.68
CA VAL A 34 10.85 11.20 -7.83
C VAL A 34 11.62 12.49 -7.56
N SER A 35 11.35 13.55 -8.30
CA SER A 35 11.97 14.85 -8.09
C SER A 35 11.42 15.53 -6.83
N GLU A 36 12.26 16.28 -6.13
CA GLU A 36 11.87 17.09 -4.97
C GLU A 36 10.65 17.97 -5.27
N GLY A 37 9.75 18.08 -4.29
CA GLY A 37 8.51 18.86 -4.37
C GLY A 37 7.38 18.20 -5.17
N GLN A 38 7.57 16.98 -5.69
CA GLN A 38 6.47 16.23 -6.31
C GLN A 38 5.69 15.40 -5.29
N SER A 39 4.44 15.08 -5.64
CA SER A 39 3.63 14.12 -4.87
C SER A 39 3.87 12.69 -5.37
N ILE A 40 3.92 11.74 -4.45
CA ILE A 40 3.98 10.31 -4.78
C ILE A 40 2.91 9.52 -4.04
N SER A 41 2.31 8.55 -4.74
CA SER A 41 1.41 7.57 -4.12
C SER A 41 2.02 6.17 -4.19
N LEU A 42 2.41 5.64 -3.02
CA LEU A 42 2.82 4.25 -2.87
C LEU A 42 1.57 3.40 -2.67
N GLN A 43 1.10 2.80 -3.76
CA GLN A 43 -0.13 2.01 -3.76
C GLN A 43 0.14 0.55 -3.43
N ARG A 44 -0.73 0.00 -2.58
CA ARG A 44 -0.69 -1.40 -2.17
C ARG A 44 -2.08 -2.01 -2.20
N PHE A 45 -2.24 -3.08 -2.96
CA PHE A 45 -3.46 -3.89 -2.91
C PHE A 45 -3.54 -4.66 -1.60
N TRP A 46 -4.77 -4.86 -1.11
CA TRP A 46 -5.08 -5.61 0.10
C TRP A 46 -4.30 -6.91 0.17
N PRO A 47 -3.59 -7.18 1.28
CA PRO A 47 -3.10 -8.51 1.52
C PRO A 47 -4.32 -9.44 1.58
N THR A 48 -4.34 -10.45 0.74
CA THR A 48 -5.42 -11.46 0.83
C THR A 48 -5.31 -12.12 2.18
N GLY A 49 -6.36 -12.13 2.99
CA GLY A 49 -6.30 -12.67 4.35
C GLY A 49 -7.69 -12.81 4.93
N GLU A 50 -7.93 -13.90 5.66
CA GLU A 50 -9.19 -14.11 6.38
C GLU A 50 -8.86 -14.64 7.78
N PRO A 51 -9.19 -13.90 8.87
CA PRO A 51 -9.79 -12.57 8.92
C PRO A 51 -8.98 -11.47 8.21
N PRO A 52 -9.62 -10.31 7.90
CA PRO A 52 -8.95 -9.16 7.31
C PRO A 52 -7.71 -8.77 8.13
N PRO A 53 -6.52 -8.68 7.50
CA PRO A 53 -5.30 -8.39 8.22
C PRO A 53 -5.22 -6.93 8.67
N LEU A 54 -4.48 -6.71 9.74
CA LEU A 54 -3.98 -5.39 10.10
C LEU A 54 -2.80 -5.07 9.18
N VAL A 55 -2.68 -3.81 8.78
CA VAL A 55 -1.63 -3.33 7.87
C VAL A 55 -0.97 -2.10 8.47
N MET A 56 0.36 -2.07 8.42
CA MET A 56 1.20 -0.99 8.95
C MET A 56 2.27 -0.62 7.92
N TRP A 57 2.49 0.69 7.76
CA TRP A 57 3.57 1.23 6.93
C TRP A 57 4.76 1.60 7.80
N LEU A 58 5.96 1.37 7.28
CA LEU A 58 7.21 1.73 7.92
C LEU A 58 8.11 2.47 6.94
N HIS A 59 8.77 3.52 7.42
CA HIS A 59 9.84 4.22 6.71
C HIS A 59 11.14 3.99 7.49
N ASN A 60 12.14 3.36 6.86
CA ASN A 60 13.43 3.01 7.48
C ASN A 60 13.28 2.22 8.80
N GLY A 61 12.24 1.39 8.90
CA GLY A 61 11.94 0.57 10.07
C GLY A 61 11.16 1.29 11.18
N GLN A 62 10.84 2.57 11.02
CA GLN A 62 9.96 3.32 11.93
C GLN A 62 8.54 3.38 11.37
N GLU A 63 7.53 3.28 12.23
CA GLU A 63 6.12 3.35 11.82
C GLU A 63 5.79 4.72 11.22
N VAL A 64 5.14 4.71 10.05
CA VAL A 64 4.60 5.92 9.43
C VAL A 64 3.20 6.15 9.97
N SER A 65 3.05 7.24 10.71
CA SER A 65 1.76 7.73 11.18
C SER A 65 1.15 8.70 10.16
N GLU A 66 -0.18 8.78 10.15
CA GLU A 66 -0.89 9.78 9.36
C GLU A 66 -0.56 11.19 9.86
N SER A 67 -0.23 12.10 8.94
CA SER A 67 0.13 13.50 9.19
C SER A 67 -0.34 14.39 8.05
N GLU A 68 -0.04 15.70 8.11
CA GLU A 68 -0.36 16.62 7.01
C GLU A 68 0.39 16.27 5.71
N ASP A 69 1.61 15.73 5.84
CA ASP A 69 2.46 15.34 4.69
C ASP A 69 2.22 13.89 4.24
N PHE A 70 1.87 13.00 5.18
CA PHE A 70 1.67 11.57 4.96
C PHE A 70 0.20 11.17 5.16
N HIS A 71 -0.50 10.86 4.07
CA HIS A 71 -1.90 10.41 4.12
C HIS A 71 -1.99 8.90 3.92
N LEU A 72 -2.66 8.20 4.84
CA LEU A 72 -2.90 6.76 4.74
C LEU A 72 -4.32 6.51 4.25
N LEU A 73 -4.49 6.42 2.93
CA LEU A 73 -5.80 6.18 2.34
C LEU A 73 -6.14 4.69 2.38
N ARG A 74 -7.25 4.39 3.05
CA ARG A 74 -7.81 3.03 3.19
C ARG A 74 -9.11 2.88 2.41
N GLU A 75 -9.03 2.13 1.31
CA GLU A 75 -10.17 1.68 0.52
C GLU A 75 -10.34 0.16 0.68
N GLU A 76 -11.54 -0.38 0.37
CA GLU A 76 -11.89 -1.79 0.60
C GLU A 76 -10.84 -2.80 0.12
N ASN A 77 -10.12 -2.48 -0.97
CA ASN A 77 -9.11 -3.36 -1.56
C ASN A 77 -7.73 -2.71 -1.73
N ARG A 78 -7.50 -1.51 -1.17
CA ARG A 78 -6.29 -0.72 -1.43
C ARG A 78 -5.87 0.12 -0.21
N HIS A 79 -4.59 -0.01 0.16
CA HIS A 79 -3.89 0.90 1.06
C HIS A 79 -2.94 1.74 0.23
N THR A 80 -3.06 3.05 0.35
CA THR A 80 -2.17 3.98 -0.33
C THR A 80 -1.51 4.85 0.71
N LEU A 81 -0.17 4.88 0.69
CA LEU A 81 0.58 5.93 1.37
C LEU A 81 0.79 7.05 0.35
N LEU A 82 0.18 8.20 0.58
CA LEU A 82 0.34 9.40 -0.24
C LEU A 82 1.27 10.35 0.50
N ILE A 83 2.35 10.75 -0.16
CA ILE A 83 3.26 11.80 0.30
C ILE A 83 2.98 13.02 -0.59
N GLN A 84 2.54 14.12 0.01
CA GLN A 84 2.09 15.30 -0.74
C GLN A 84 3.25 16.01 -1.44
N GLU A 85 4.36 16.19 -0.74
CA GLU A 85 5.58 16.78 -1.26
C GLU A 85 6.75 15.95 -0.76
N VAL A 86 7.54 15.40 -1.67
CA VAL A 86 8.75 14.64 -1.31
C VAL A 86 9.95 15.56 -1.17
N PHE A 87 10.73 15.37 -0.11
CA PHE A 87 12.01 16.04 0.11
C PHE A 87 13.16 15.05 0.18
N PRO A 88 14.43 15.48 0.03
CA PRO A 88 15.59 14.58 0.12
C PRO A 88 15.59 13.70 1.39
N GLU A 89 15.04 14.19 2.50
CA GLU A 89 14.90 13.49 3.78
C GLU A 89 13.92 12.31 3.74
N ASP A 90 12.97 12.31 2.81
CA ASP A 90 12.02 11.21 2.59
C ASP A 90 12.64 10.04 1.82
N THR A 91 13.88 10.20 1.34
CA THR A 91 14.61 9.09 0.72
C THR A 91 14.81 7.97 1.73
N GLY A 92 14.39 6.76 1.36
CA GLY A 92 14.52 5.62 2.25
C GLY A 92 13.81 4.37 1.78
N THR A 93 13.77 3.38 2.67
CA THR A 93 13.09 2.10 2.43
C THR A 93 11.72 2.14 3.09
N TYR A 94 10.67 2.12 2.26
CA TYR A 94 9.29 2.01 2.68
C TYR A 94 8.87 0.55 2.69
N SER A 95 8.36 0.08 3.82
CA SER A 95 7.88 -1.28 4.01
C SER A 95 6.42 -1.29 4.40
N CYS A 96 5.67 -2.24 3.87
CA CYS A 96 4.29 -2.50 4.27
C CYS A 96 4.24 -3.90 4.89
N ARG A 97 3.76 -3.97 6.13
CA ARG A 97 3.60 -5.22 6.88
C ARG A 97 2.12 -5.50 7.09
N ALA A 98 1.71 -6.73 6.82
CA ALA A 98 0.36 -7.20 7.06
C ALA A 98 0.35 -8.46 7.92
N TRP A 99 -0.52 -8.54 8.93
CA TRP A 99 -0.61 -9.71 9.80
C TRP A 99 -2.04 -10.02 10.24
N ASN A 100 -2.31 -11.31 10.46
CA ASN A 100 -3.48 -11.82 11.17
C ASN A 100 -3.07 -13.02 12.04
N GLN A 101 -4.03 -13.68 12.69
CA GLN A 101 -3.74 -14.83 13.57
C GLN A 101 -3.14 -16.05 12.87
N TYR A 102 -3.16 -16.11 11.54
CA TYR A 102 -2.64 -17.22 10.73
C TYR A 102 -1.27 -16.94 10.12
N GLY A 103 -0.77 -15.71 10.21
CA GLY A 103 0.57 -15.38 9.74
C GLY A 103 0.77 -13.89 9.45
N GLU A 104 1.92 -13.59 8.88
CA GLU A 104 2.28 -12.25 8.42
C GLU A 104 2.92 -12.31 7.03
N ASP A 105 2.82 -11.21 6.30
CA ASP A 105 3.55 -10.99 5.07
C ASP A 105 4.09 -9.55 5.03
N ARG A 106 5.14 -9.31 4.24
CA ARG A 106 5.85 -8.03 4.14
C ARG A 106 6.28 -7.75 2.71
N THR A 107 6.20 -6.48 2.34
CA THR A 107 6.77 -5.97 1.08
C THR A 107 7.54 -4.69 1.35
N GLN A 108 8.56 -4.41 0.55
CA GLN A 108 9.39 -3.22 0.68
C GLN A 108 9.71 -2.61 -0.69
N ALA A 109 9.97 -1.31 -0.72
CA ALA A 109 10.50 -0.58 -1.85
C ALA A 109 11.38 0.59 -1.37
N ARG A 110 12.31 1.00 -2.22
CA ARG A 110 13.14 2.19 -2.02
C ARG A 110 12.53 3.38 -2.76
N LEU A 111 12.29 4.46 -2.03
CA LEU A 111 12.02 5.79 -2.57
C LEU A 111 13.35 6.53 -2.68
N THR A 112 13.65 7.08 -3.85
CA THR A 112 14.80 7.96 -4.07
C THR A 112 14.27 9.33 -4.47
N VAL A 113 14.58 10.37 -3.68
CA VAL A 113 14.20 11.73 -4.03
C VAL A 113 15.39 12.42 -4.69
N GLU A 114 15.19 12.81 -5.94
CA GLU A 114 16.18 13.57 -6.71
C GLU A 114 15.99 15.05 -6.36
N GLY A 115 16.86 15.56 -5.48
CA GLY A 115 16.91 16.99 -5.15
C GLY A 115 17.16 17.82 -6.40
N GLU A 116 16.44 18.92 -6.55
CA GLU A 116 16.76 19.89 -7.59
C GLU A 116 18.17 20.40 -7.29
N LEU A 117 19.13 20.10 -8.16
CA LEU A 117 20.39 20.83 -8.24
C LEU A 117 19.99 22.28 -8.45
N ARG A 118 19.91 23.08 -7.35
CA ARG A 118 19.88 24.52 -7.44
C ARG A 118 21.11 24.89 -8.25
N SER A 119 20.93 25.18 -9.52
CA SER A 119 21.96 25.80 -10.32
C SER A 119 22.32 27.10 -9.58
N PRO A 120 23.62 27.39 -9.33
CA PRO A 120 24.02 28.65 -8.74
C PRO A 120 23.72 29.79 -9.75
N VAL A 121 22.50 30.31 -9.67
CA VAL A 121 21.96 31.51 -10.31
C VAL A 121 21.05 32.11 -9.22
N ASP A 122 21.37 33.16 -8.48
CA ASP A 122 22.12 34.37 -8.78
C ASP A 122 23.08 34.73 -7.63
N GLU A 123 24.39 34.63 -7.87
CA GLU A 123 25.39 35.44 -7.15
C GLU A 123 25.95 36.47 -8.14
N ALA A 124 25.14 37.47 -8.47
CA ALA A 124 25.60 38.71 -9.10
C ALA A 124 24.57 39.84 -8.95
N ALA A 125 25.08 41.00 -8.52
CA ALA A 125 24.44 42.29 -8.31
C ALA A 125 23.56 42.38 -7.05
N GLU A 126 23.81 43.29 -6.09
CA GLU A 126 24.28 44.66 -6.28
C GLU A 126 25.15 45.14 -5.10
N THR A 127 26.10 45.99 -5.46
CA THR A 127 26.97 46.81 -4.61
C THR A 127 26.20 47.98 -3.99
#